data_AF-A0A0W0WKQ9-F1
#
_entry.id   AF-A0A0W0WKQ9-F1
#
_cell.length_a   1.000
_cell.length_b   1.000
_cell.length_c   1.000
_cell.angle_alpha   90.00
_cell.angle_beta   90.00
_cell.angle_gamma   90.00
#
_symmetry.space_group_name_H-M   'P 1'
#
loop_
_entity.id
_entity.type
_entity.pdbx_description
1 polymer ?
#
loop_
_entity_poly.entity_id
_entity_poly.type
_entity_poly.pdbx_seq_one_letter_code
_entity_poly.pdbx_strand_id
1 'polypeptide(L)'
;MRSKFEDYISIPRLDLFEFGDLAIPDIFHDLMRDYLGFIAKMGIYNPSFSIIKDVIENHNCKKIIDLCTGSGVPAILLREYLKEKGYPIPLVLTDKFPHQANAEKVNKNLAEVSYLTESIDATELPEELKGLRTLFASLHHFKPQQVQAILQNALDDNQPIAALEFTERTWFRVFCMFPGTLHLLAVTPFIKPFSFTRLFWTYAIPVVPIIYFWDGLVSNLRTYSEKDLRKIISGLKNNNFDWEIKTVPSPLMAISLSYLIGQPHRQQSTESSLVRQEQSSAKSIKTSASACIVLGMLTGFLSFLMSRKVNVSLAICLLTALLCRLAPNRMASNMSQYGRFFQLFSSDSKNLLSQEIEMTNSIRSTA
;
A
#
# COMPACT_ATOMS: atom_id res chain seq x y z
N MET A 1 -19.74 -7.66 22.60
CA MET A 1 -19.02 -6.46 23.13
C MET A 1 -17.76 -6.09 22.34
N ARG A 2 -17.04 -7.05 21.74
CA ARG A 2 -15.83 -6.79 20.93
C ARG A 2 -16.08 -5.93 19.68
N SER A 3 -17.19 -6.15 18.98
CA SER A 3 -17.54 -5.37 17.77
C SER A 3 -17.79 -3.88 18.05
N LYS A 4 -18.43 -3.54 19.18
CA LYS A 4 -18.69 -2.14 19.54
C LYS A 4 -17.41 -1.36 19.87
N PHE A 5 -16.36 -1.99 20.39
CA PHE A 5 -15.10 -1.31 20.72
C PHE A 5 -14.21 -1.08 19.48
N GLU A 6 -14.22 -2.00 18.50
CA GLU A 6 -13.54 -1.79 17.21
C GLU A 6 -14.18 -0.64 16.42
N ASP A 7 -15.51 -0.51 16.49
CA ASP A 7 -16.24 0.59 15.85
C ASP A 7 -15.88 1.98 16.45
N TYR A 8 -15.51 2.06 17.75
CA TYR A 8 -15.07 3.32 18.39
C TYR A 8 -13.64 3.74 18.04
N ILE A 9 -12.81 2.84 17.50
CA ILE A 9 -11.42 3.10 17.13
C ILE A 9 -11.29 3.38 15.62
N SER A 10 -12.29 3.01 14.83
CA SER A 10 -12.29 3.26 13.39
C SER A 10 -12.59 4.73 13.08
N ILE A 11 -11.64 5.40 12.43
CA ILE A 11 -11.85 6.75 11.91
C ILE A 11 -12.74 6.63 10.67
N PRO A 12 -13.88 7.34 10.59
CA PRO A 12 -14.68 7.34 9.38
C PRO A 12 -13.88 7.95 8.23
N ARG A 13 -14.14 7.51 6.99
CA ARG A 13 -13.65 8.23 5.81
C ARG A 13 -14.23 9.64 5.84
N LEU A 14 -13.38 10.65 5.70
CA LEU A 14 -13.83 12.04 5.55
C LEU A 14 -13.43 12.53 4.16
N ASP A 15 -14.43 12.83 3.33
CA ASP A 15 -14.26 13.39 1.99
C ASP A 15 -14.04 14.90 2.08
N LEU A 16 -12.90 15.30 2.64
CA LEU A 16 -12.43 16.68 2.67
C LEU A 16 -11.69 17.02 1.37
N PHE A 17 -11.54 18.31 1.07
CA PHE A 17 -10.78 18.75 -0.09
C PHE A 17 -9.28 18.63 0.16
N GLU A 18 -8.53 18.29 -0.88
CA GLU A 18 -7.09 18.52 -0.96
C GLU A 18 -6.86 19.71 -1.88
N PHE A 19 -5.85 20.53 -1.59
CA PHE A 19 -5.44 21.61 -2.49
C PHE A 19 -5.04 21.06 -3.86
N GLY A 20 -4.49 19.85 -3.91
CA GLY A 20 -4.23 19.10 -5.15
C GLY A 20 -5.48 18.85 -6.02
N ASP A 21 -6.67 18.83 -5.44
CA ASP A 21 -7.95 18.64 -6.17
C ASP A 21 -8.53 19.97 -6.70
N LEU A 22 -7.96 21.11 -6.30
CA LEU A 22 -8.48 22.44 -6.59
C LEU A 22 -7.71 23.13 -7.73
N ALA A 23 -8.37 24.09 -8.38
CA ALA A 23 -7.77 24.97 -9.38
C ALA A 23 -6.88 26.05 -8.74
N ILE A 24 -5.87 25.64 -7.97
CA ILE A 24 -4.81 26.50 -7.45
C ILE A 24 -3.75 26.75 -8.53
N PRO A 25 -2.90 27.79 -8.38
CA PRO A 25 -1.80 28.03 -9.31
C PRO A 25 -0.89 26.80 -9.50
N ASP A 26 -0.57 26.48 -10.75
CA ASP A 26 0.19 25.27 -11.16
C ASP A 26 1.53 25.12 -10.43
N ILE A 27 2.16 26.24 -10.07
CA ILE A 27 3.37 26.26 -9.26
C ILE A 27 3.24 25.41 -7.99
N PHE A 28 2.10 25.41 -7.31
CA PHE A 28 1.92 24.63 -6.08
C PHE A 28 1.71 23.15 -6.38
N HIS A 29 1.00 22.81 -7.46
CA HIS A 29 0.91 21.44 -7.96
C HIS A 29 2.30 20.87 -8.26
N ASP A 30 3.15 21.66 -8.92
CA ASP A 30 4.51 21.25 -9.29
C ASP A 30 5.42 21.08 -8.08
N LEU A 31 5.35 22.00 -7.11
CA LEU A 31 6.13 21.89 -5.87
C LEU A 31 5.72 20.67 -5.04
N MET A 32 4.44 20.32 -5.03
CA MET A 32 3.93 19.11 -4.39
C MET A 32 4.38 17.84 -5.12
N ARG A 33 4.30 17.82 -6.45
CA ARG A 33 4.80 16.73 -7.30
C ARG A 33 6.30 16.50 -7.13
N ASP A 34 7.10 17.57 -7.04
CA ASP A 34 8.54 17.52 -6.78
C ASP A 34 8.82 16.81 -5.44
N TYR A 35 8.09 17.19 -4.39
CA TYR A 35 8.26 16.60 -3.07
C TYR A 35 7.83 15.15 -3.01
N LEU A 36 6.65 14.80 -3.53
CA LEU A 36 6.17 13.43 -3.57
C LEU A 36 7.05 12.53 -4.46
N GLY A 37 7.56 13.07 -5.57
CA GLY A 37 8.56 12.41 -6.40
C GLY A 37 9.88 12.17 -5.65
N PHE A 38 10.30 13.10 -4.79
CA PHE A 38 11.45 12.88 -3.91
C PHE A 38 11.19 11.76 -2.89
N ILE A 39 10.03 11.73 -2.25
CA ILE A 39 9.64 10.64 -1.33
C ILE A 39 9.59 9.29 -2.05
N ALA A 40 9.09 9.26 -3.29
CA ALA A 40 9.10 8.05 -4.11
C ALA A 40 10.53 7.55 -4.35
N LYS A 41 11.47 8.44 -4.68
CA LYS A 41 12.90 8.12 -4.86
C LYS A 41 13.60 7.65 -3.58
N MET A 42 13.06 7.96 -2.40
CA MET A 42 13.52 7.37 -1.14
C MET A 42 13.08 5.91 -0.95
N GLY A 43 12.34 5.35 -1.90
CA GLY A 43 12.02 3.92 -1.97
C GLY A 43 10.76 3.51 -1.23
N ILE A 44 9.82 4.43 -1.00
CA ILE A 44 8.57 4.15 -0.29
C ILE A 44 7.74 3.04 -0.96
N TYR A 45 7.84 2.90 -2.29
CA TYR A 45 7.12 1.90 -3.07
C TYR A 45 7.92 0.61 -3.34
N ASN A 46 9.23 0.60 -3.06
CA ASN A 46 10.11 -0.54 -3.35
C ASN A 46 9.60 -1.89 -2.80
N PRO A 47 8.97 -1.97 -1.61
CA PRO A 47 8.42 -3.23 -1.11
C PRO A 47 7.34 -3.87 -2.01
N SER A 48 6.69 -3.09 -2.89
CA SER A 48 5.67 -3.59 -3.82
C SER A 48 6.22 -4.07 -5.15
N PHE A 49 7.43 -3.67 -5.54
CA PHE A 49 7.89 -3.86 -6.92
C PHE A 49 8.03 -5.33 -7.32
N SER A 50 8.47 -6.21 -6.40
CA SER A 50 8.51 -7.65 -6.67
C SER A 50 7.12 -8.26 -6.83
N ILE A 51 6.15 -7.78 -6.04
CA ILE A 51 4.76 -8.25 -6.11
C ILE A 51 4.16 -7.86 -7.47
N ILE A 52 4.41 -6.63 -7.92
CA ILE A 52 3.95 -6.15 -9.23
C ILE A 52 4.61 -6.92 -10.38
N LYS A 53 5.91 -7.22 -10.25
CA LYS A 53 6.62 -8.09 -11.21
C LYS A 53 5.94 -9.45 -11.33
N ASP A 54 5.54 -10.07 -10.23
CA ASP A 54 4.85 -11.36 -10.25
C ASP A 54 3.51 -11.28 -10.99
N VAL A 55 2.76 -10.18 -10.84
CA VAL A 55 1.52 -9.94 -11.60
C VAL A 55 1.81 -9.85 -13.10
N ILE A 56 2.86 -9.10 -13.48
CA ILE A 56 3.29 -8.95 -14.88
C ILE A 56 3.63 -10.32 -15.49
N GLU A 57 4.41 -11.14 -14.79
CA GLU A 57 4.80 -12.49 -15.25
C GLU A 57 3.59 -13.42 -15.35
N ASN A 58 2.74 -13.45 -14.32
CA ASN A 58 1.58 -14.34 -14.26
C ASN A 58 0.56 -14.07 -15.39
N HIS A 59 0.44 -12.82 -15.83
CA HIS A 59 -0.51 -12.39 -16.85
C HIS A 59 0.13 -12.01 -18.18
N ASN A 60 1.44 -12.25 -18.34
CA ASN A 60 2.20 -11.90 -19.55
C ASN A 60 1.99 -10.45 -20.00
N CYS A 61 1.89 -9.52 -19.04
CA CYS A 61 1.57 -8.12 -19.31
C CYS A 61 2.62 -7.51 -20.25
N LYS A 62 2.17 -6.87 -21.33
CA LYS A 62 3.06 -6.29 -22.35
C LYS A 62 3.37 -4.81 -22.11
N LYS A 63 2.68 -4.17 -21.18
CA LYS A 63 2.74 -2.73 -20.92
C LYS A 63 2.19 -2.42 -19.54
N ILE A 64 2.65 -1.33 -18.94
CA ILE A 64 2.06 -0.69 -17.75
C ILE A 64 1.32 0.55 -18.18
N ILE A 65 0.10 0.73 -17.69
CA ILE A 65 -0.68 1.94 -17.82
C ILE A 65 -0.81 2.57 -16.43
N ASP A 66 -0.05 3.63 -16.18
CA ASP A 66 -0.11 4.36 -14.91
C ASP A 66 -1.20 5.43 -14.96
N LEU A 67 -2.16 5.32 -14.06
CA LEU A 67 -3.33 6.18 -13.96
C LEU A 67 -3.11 7.24 -12.87
N CYS A 68 -3.54 8.47 -13.17
CA CYS A 68 -3.35 9.62 -12.26
C CYS A 68 -1.88 9.80 -11.90
N THR A 69 -1.03 9.82 -12.91
CA THR A 69 0.42 9.67 -12.77
C THR A 69 1.08 10.79 -11.95
N GLY A 70 0.48 11.99 -11.96
CA GLY A 70 1.05 13.16 -11.27
C GLY A 70 2.47 13.47 -11.73
N SER A 71 3.46 13.17 -10.88
CA SER A 71 4.89 13.34 -11.21
C SER A 71 5.43 12.29 -12.18
N GLY A 72 4.79 11.12 -12.27
CA GLY A 72 5.27 9.93 -13.00
C GLY A 72 6.41 9.17 -12.35
N VAL A 73 7.03 9.73 -11.30
CA VAL A 73 8.22 9.16 -10.66
C VAL A 73 7.99 7.75 -10.10
N PRO A 74 6.91 7.44 -9.36
CA PRO A 74 6.70 6.09 -8.83
C PRO A 74 6.65 5.00 -9.91
N ALA A 75 5.93 5.25 -11.01
CA ALA A 75 5.79 4.32 -12.11
C ALA A 75 7.08 4.16 -12.91
N ILE A 76 7.84 5.26 -13.10
CA ILE A 76 9.16 5.21 -13.73
C ILE A 76 10.13 4.34 -12.89
N LEU A 77 10.14 4.51 -11.57
CA LEU A 77 10.98 3.70 -10.67
C LEU A 77 10.61 2.21 -10.72
N LEU A 78 9.30 1.88 -10.76
CA LEU A 78 8.85 0.51 -10.96
C LEU A 78 9.40 -0.06 -12.28
N ARG A 79 9.31 0.71 -13.38
CA ARG A 79 9.82 0.27 -14.68
C ARG A 79 11.34 0.08 -14.67
N GLU A 80 12.09 0.99 -14.04
CA GLU A 80 13.54 0.86 -13.87
C GLU A 80 13.89 -0.43 -13.12
N TYR A 81 13.21 -0.70 -12.01
CA TYR A 81 13.33 -1.96 -11.29
C TYR A 81 13.05 -3.18 -12.19
N LEU A 82 11.95 -3.15 -12.96
CA LEU A 82 11.59 -4.26 -13.86
C LEU A 82 12.64 -4.48 -14.94
N LYS A 83 13.18 -3.39 -15.52
CA LYS A 83 14.29 -3.45 -16.50
C LYS A 83 15.53 -4.11 -15.88
N GLU A 84 15.92 -3.74 -14.66
CA GLU A 84 17.03 -4.37 -13.94
C GLU A 84 16.79 -5.86 -13.66
N LYS A 85 15.53 -6.27 -13.53
CA LYS A 85 15.13 -7.69 -13.38
C LYS A 85 14.95 -8.43 -14.70
N GLY A 86 15.28 -7.82 -15.85
CA GLY A 86 15.18 -8.46 -17.16
C GLY A 86 13.79 -8.38 -17.80
N TYR A 87 12.89 -7.54 -17.29
CA TYR A 87 11.53 -7.32 -17.81
C TYR A 87 11.35 -5.86 -18.29
N PRO A 88 11.97 -5.45 -19.41
CA PRO A 88 11.89 -4.08 -19.92
C PRO A 88 10.55 -3.81 -20.59
N ILE A 89 9.48 -3.67 -19.80
CA ILE A 89 8.13 -3.46 -20.36
C ILE A 89 7.87 -1.96 -20.60
N PRO A 90 7.20 -1.59 -21.71
CA PRO A 90 6.78 -0.21 -21.96
C PRO A 90 5.88 0.35 -20.86
N LEU A 91 6.02 1.64 -20.58
CA LEU A 91 5.20 2.38 -19.63
C LEU A 91 4.45 3.51 -20.32
N VAL A 92 3.16 3.62 -20.05
CA VAL A 92 2.30 4.73 -20.45
C VAL A 92 1.85 5.46 -19.19
N LEU A 93 2.17 6.75 -19.09
CA LEU A 93 1.72 7.64 -18.05
C LEU A 93 0.47 8.38 -18.53
N THR A 94 -0.57 8.40 -17.71
CA THR A 94 -1.84 9.05 -18.02
C THR A 94 -2.30 9.91 -16.85
N ASP A 95 -3.04 10.97 -17.16
CA ASP A 95 -3.63 11.85 -16.16
C ASP A 95 -4.89 12.50 -16.72
N LYS A 96 -5.80 12.93 -15.83
CA LYS A 96 -6.98 13.71 -16.20
C LYS A 96 -6.59 15.14 -16.55
N PHE A 97 -5.54 15.65 -15.91
CA PHE A 97 -4.98 16.98 -16.17
C PHE A 97 -3.49 16.85 -16.51
N PRO A 98 -3.16 16.38 -17.73
CA PRO A 98 -1.80 16.04 -18.12
C PRO A 98 -0.86 17.25 -18.01
N HIS A 99 0.24 17.07 -17.29
CA HIS A 99 1.23 18.13 -17.10
C HIS A 99 2.14 18.24 -18.34
N GLN A 100 1.78 19.14 -19.26
CA GLN A 100 2.35 19.26 -20.60
C GLN A 100 3.90 19.33 -20.61
N ALA A 101 4.49 20.21 -19.79
CA ALA A 101 5.95 20.34 -19.75
C ALA A 101 6.68 19.11 -19.17
N ASN A 102 5.99 18.25 -18.40
CA ASN A 102 6.55 16.97 -17.94
C ASN A 102 6.37 15.91 -19.01
N ALA A 103 5.21 15.87 -19.67
CA ALA A 103 4.96 14.96 -20.79
C ALA A 103 5.99 15.15 -21.91
N GLU A 104 6.27 16.40 -22.30
CA GLU A 104 7.33 16.72 -23.27
C GLU A 104 8.71 16.20 -22.84
N LYS A 105 9.08 16.41 -21.57
CA LYS A 105 10.36 15.94 -21.03
C LYS A 105 10.45 14.42 -21.01
N VAL A 106 9.40 13.73 -20.59
CA VAL A 106 9.33 12.27 -20.56
C VAL A 106 9.44 11.72 -21.98
N ASN A 107 8.58 12.18 -22.89
CA ASN A 107 8.51 11.70 -24.27
C ASN A 107 9.80 11.95 -25.06
N LYS A 108 10.55 13.02 -24.74
CA LYS A 108 11.83 13.33 -25.40
C LYS A 108 13.00 12.51 -24.85
N ASN A 109 13.03 12.24 -23.55
CA ASN A 109 14.25 11.77 -22.88
C ASN A 109 14.19 10.30 -22.42
N LEU A 110 13.01 9.71 -22.29
CA LEU A 110 12.84 8.35 -21.76
C LEU A 110 12.34 7.40 -22.83
N ALA A 111 13.26 6.59 -23.38
CA ALA A 111 12.88 5.54 -24.33
C ALA A 111 11.93 4.52 -23.68
N GLU A 112 10.93 4.07 -24.44
CA GLU A 112 9.90 3.10 -24.02
C GLU A 112 9.07 3.57 -22.81
N VAL A 113 9.02 4.88 -22.58
CA VAL A 113 8.08 5.56 -21.68
C VAL A 113 7.36 6.62 -22.49
N SER A 114 6.03 6.61 -22.45
CA SER A 114 5.19 7.62 -23.09
C SER A 114 4.29 8.27 -22.05
N TYR A 115 4.14 9.58 -22.12
CA TYR A 115 3.17 10.34 -21.34
C TYR A 115 2.16 10.93 -22.32
N LEU A 116 0.92 10.47 -22.24
CA LEU A 116 -0.18 10.98 -23.04
C LEU A 116 -0.50 12.43 -22.64
N THR A 117 -0.60 13.31 -23.64
CA THR A 117 -0.91 14.73 -23.46
C THR A 117 -2.40 15.02 -23.48
N GLU A 118 -3.22 14.02 -23.81
CA GLU A 118 -4.67 14.05 -23.76
C GLU A 118 -5.19 13.68 -22.37
N SER A 119 -6.34 14.26 -22.01
CA SER A 119 -7.00 14.00 -20.73
C SER A 119 -7.58 12.58 -20.71
N ILE A 120 -7.12 11.75 -19.78
CA ILE A 120 -7.62 10.39 -19.57
C ILE A 120 -8.34 10.32 -18.21
N ASP A 121 -9.61 9.94 -18.21
CA ASP A 121 -10.36 9.67 -16.98
C ASP A 121 -10.11 8.23 -16.52
N ALA A 122 -9.58 8.04 -15.31
CA ALA A 122 -9.31 6.72 -14.76
C ALA A 122 -10.57 5.86 -14.57
N THR A 123 -11.76 6.47 -14.51
CA THR A 123 -13.04 5.74 -14.38
C THR A 123 -13.57 5.19 -15.71
N GLU A 124 -13.00 5.63 -16.84
CA GLU A 124 -13.43 5.28 -18.19
C GLU A 124 -12.21 5.30 -19.13
N LEU A 125 -11.37 4.27 -19.05
CA LEU A 125 -10.18 4.18 -19.91
C LEU A 125 -10.60 3.83 -21.35
N PRO A 126 -9.91 4.41 -22.36
CA PRO A 126 -10.03 3.95 -23.74
C PRO A 126 -9.65 2.48 -23.92
N GLU A 127 -10.35 1.77 -24.82
CA GLU A 127 -10.17 0.33 -25.06
C GLU A 127 -8.73 -0.02 -25.53
N GLU A 128 -8.03 0.91 -26.16
CA GLU A 128 -6.65 0.74 -26.61
C GLU A 128 -5.61 0.70 -25.47
N LEU A 129 -5.95 1.22 -24.27
CA LEU A 129 -5.05 1.25 -23.13
C LEU A 129 -5.11 -0.06 -22.33
N LYS A 130 -4.53 -1.11 -22.93
CA LYS A 130 -4.40 -2.46 -22.33
C LYS A 130 -3.03 -2.69 -21.71
N GLY A 131 -3.01 -3.40 -20.59
CA GLY A 131 -1.82 -3.67 -19.79
C GLY A 131 -2.14 -3.72 -18.30
N LEU A 132 -1.10 -3.90 -17.49
CA LEU A 132 -1.22 -3.74 -16.04
C LEU A 132 -1.54 -2.28 -15.72
N ARG A 133 -2.66 -2.02 -15.05
CA ARG A 133 -3.04 -0.68 -14.59
C ARG A 133 -2.43 -0.41 -13.22
N THR A 134 -1.77 0.72 -13.04
CA THR A 134 -1.21 1.12 -11.74
C THR A 134 -1.79 2.43 -11.25
N LEU A 135 -1.96 2.54 -9.92
CA LEU A 135 -2.31 3.77 -9.22
C LEU A 135 -1.34 3.92 -8.04
N PHE A 136 -0.60 5.02 -7.98
CA PHE A 136 0.31 5.32 -6.87
C PHE A 136 -0.21 6.53 -6.08
N ALA A 137 -0.64 6.29 -4.85
CA ALA A 137 -1.19 7.28 -3.94
C ALA A 137 -2.26 8.18 -4.58
N SER A 138 -3.16 7.57 -5.37
CA SER A 138 -4.21 8.28 -6.10
C SER A 138 -5.61 7.70 -5.87
N LEU A 139 -5.74 6.46 -5.38
CA LEU A 139 -7.04 5.81 -5.22
C LEU A 139 -7.91 6.54 -4.18
N HIS A 140 -7.29 7.08 -3.12
CA HIS A 140 -7.98 7.83 -2.08
C HIS A 140 -8.68 9.12 -2.56
N HIS A 141 -8.28 9.67 -3.72
CA HIS A 141 -8.93 10.85 -4.30
C HIS A 141 -10.34 10.53 -4.83
N PHE A 142 -10.60 9.28 -5.18
CA PHE A 142 -11.87 8.88 -5.77
C PHE A 142 -12.93 8.62 -4.71
N LYS A 143 -14.20 8.89 -5.05
CA LYS A 143 -15.35 8.47 -4.26
C LYS A 143 -15.59 6.96 -4.43
N PRO A 144 -16.30 6.28 -3.50
CA PRO A 144 -16.49 4.84 -3.56
C PRO A 144 -17.05 4.33 -4.90
N GLN A 145 -17.99 5.06 -5.50
CA GLN A 145 -18.58 4.72 -6.79
C GLN A 145 -17.57 4.86 -7.94
N GLN A 146 -16.66 5.82 -7.87
CA GLN A 146 -15.60 6.00 -8.86
C GLN A 146 -14.52 4.92 -8.71
N VAL A 147 -14.16 4.55 -7.48
CA VAL A 147 -13.29 3.38 -7.24
C VAL A 147 -13.93 2.13 -7.81
N GLN A 148 -15.23 1.92 -7.57
CA GLN A 148 -15.96 0.80 -8.16
C GLN A 148 -15.89 0.82 -9.69
N ALA A 149 -16.05 1.99 -10.32
CA ALA A 149 -15.95 2.14 -11.78
C ALA A 149 -14.53 1.82 -12.30
N ILE A 150 -13.47 2.31 -11.65
CA ILE A 150 -12.07 1.99 -11.99
C ILE A 150 -11.84 0.47 -11.94
N LEU A 151 -12.26 -0.18 -10.86
CA LEU A 151 -12.09 -1.62 -10.69
C LEU A 151 -12.96 -2.43 -11.67
N GLN A 152 -14.19 -1.98 -11.94
CA GLN A 152 -15.09 -2.61 -12.91
C GLN A 152 -14.53 -2.48 -14.33
N ASN A 153 -13.98 -1.33 -14.71
CA ASN A 153 -13.38 -1.14 -16.02
C ASN A 153 -12.15 -2.05 -16.21
N ALA A 154 -11.32 -2.25 -15.18
CA ALA A 154 -10.23 -3.23 -15.23
C ALA A 154 -10.74 -4.66 -15.41
N LEU A 155 -11.84 -4.99 -14.73
CA LEU A 155 -12.50 -6.28 -14.81
C LEU A 155 -13.09 -6.54 -16.20
N ASP A 156 -13.85 -5.59 -16.73
CA ASP A 156 -14.52 -5.68 -18.02
C ASP A 156 -13.50 -5.84 -19.17
N ASP A 157 -12.37 -5.13 -19.09
CA ASP A 157 -11.27 -5.25 -20.06
C ASP A 157 -10.35 -6.45 -19.81
N ASN A 158 -10.61 -7.21 -18.73
CA ASN A 158 -9.81 -8.35 -18.28
C ASN A 158 -8.32 -7.99 -18.10
N GLN A 159 -8.05 -6.79 -17.57
CA GLN A 159 -6.71 -6.25 -17.31
C GLN A 159 -6.39 -6.26 -15.82
N PRO A 160 -5.22 -6.73 -15.38
CA PRO A 160 -4.84 -6.65 -13.98
C PRO A 160 -4.66 -5.18 -13.54
N ILE A 161 -4.92 -4.91 -12.27
CA ILE A 161 -4.82 -3.58 -11.66
C ILE A 161 -4.14 -3.65 -10.30
N ALA A 162 -3.27 -2.66 -10.01
CA ALA A 162 -2.56 -2.52 -8.75
C ALA A 162 -2.67 -1.07 -8.25
N ALA A 163 -3.33 -0.87 -7.10
CA ALA A 163 -3.39 0.41 -6.40
C ALA A 163 -2.52 0.36 -5.14
N LEU A 164 -1.67 1.36 -4.94
CA LEU A 164 -0.63 1.41 -3.92
C LEU A 164 -0.77 2.69 -3.10
N GLU A 165 -0.89 2.56 -1.78
CA GLU A 165 -1.15 3.66 -0.86
C GLU A 165 -0.13 3.63 0.28
N PHE A 166 0.65 4.69 0.45
CA PHE A 166 1.53 4.85 1.62
C PHE A 166 0.86 5.64 2.76
N THR A 167 -0.34 6.14 2.51
CA THR A 167 -1.23 6.73 3.50
C THR A 167 -2.10 5.65 4.15
N GLU A 168 -2.61 5.90 5.34
CA GLU A 168 -3.43 4.93 6.07
C GLU A 168 -4.35 5.65 7.05
N ARG A 169 -5.60 5.17 7.16
CA ARG A 169 -6.65 5.83 7.95
C ARG A 169 -6.56 5.47 9.44
N THR A 170 -5.51 5.94 10.11
CA THR A 170 -5.27 5.78 11.55
C THR A 170 -4.82 7.07 12.21
N TRP A 171 -5.10 7.23 13.50
CA TRP A 171 -4.69 8.43 14.26
C TRP A 171 -3.16 8.57 14.32
N PHE A 172 -2.46 7.43 14.35
CA PHE A 172 -1.01 7.41 14.29
C PHE A 172 -0.48 8.03 13.00
N ARG A 173 -1.08 7.69 11.85
CA ARG A 173 -0.70 8.26 10.54
C ARG A 173 -1.01 9.74 10.41
N VAL A 174 -2.19 10.15 10.88
CA VAL A 174 -2.56 11.57 10.99
C VAL A 174 -1.53 12.32 11.83
N PHE A 175 -1.11 11.77 12.98
CA PHE A 175 -0.06 12.35 13.81
C PHE A 175 1.31 12.36 13.11
N CYS A 176 1.64 11.35 12.29
CA CYS A 176 2.88 11.32 11.52
C CYS A 176 2.99 12.44 10.47
N MET A 177 1.93 13.20 10.18
CA MET A 177 2.03 14.40 9.33
C MET A 177 2.90 15.50 9.95
N PHE A 178 3.00 15.57 11.28
CA PHE A 178 3.91 16.51 11.95
C PHE A 178 5.39 16.21 11.62
N PRO A 179 5.94 15.02 11.94
CA PRO A 179 7.32 14.69 11.54
C PRO A 179 7.49 14.62 10.02
N GLY A 180 6.45 14.26 9.26
CA GLY A 180 6.47 14.32 7.79
C GLY A 180 6.67 15.75 7.25
N THR A 181 6.05 16.75 7.88
CA THR A 181 6.20 18.16 7.48
C THR A 181 7.56 18.71 7.92
N LEU A 182 8.07 18.29 9.08
CA LEU A 182 9.46 18.58 9.47
C LEU A 182 10.46 17.95 8.48
N HIS A 183 10.18 16.74 8.00
CA HIS A 183 10.97 16.11 6.95
C HIS A 183 10.93 16.95 5.67
N LEU A 184 9.77 17.43 5.24
CA LEU A 184 9.64 18.36 4.11
C LEU A 184 10.55 19.57 4.27
N LEU A 185 10.47 20.24 5.42
CA LEU A 185 11.31 21.40 5.73
C LEU A 185 12.79 21.06 5.70
N ALA A 186 13.20 19.86 6.13
CA ALA A 186 14.60 19.45 6.15
C ALA A 186 15.13 19.10 4.75
N VAL A 187 14.34 18.42 3.92
CA VAL A 187 14.83 17.88 2.63
C VAL A 187 14.63 18.82 1.45
N THR A 188 13.77 19.84 1.58
CA THR A 188 13.47 20.81 0.52
C THR A 188 14.69 21.36 -0.25
N PRO A 189 15.83 21.70 0.39
CA PRO A 189 17.02 22.21 -0.30
C PRO A 189 17.73 21.17 -1.19
N PHE A 190 17.51 19.89 -0.93
CA PHE A 190 18.16 18.77 -1.62
C PHE A 190 17.32 18.16 -2.74
N ILE A 191 16.06 18.58 -2.87
CA ILE A 191 15.17 18.16 -3.96
C ILE A 191 15.75 18.68 -5.28
N LYS A 192 15.81 17.80 -6.28
CA LYS A 192 16.32 18.12 -7.62
C LYS A 192 15.18 18.14 -8.65
N PRO A 193 15.22 19.08 -9.61
CA PRO A 193 16.20 20.15 -9.76
C PRO A 193 16.08 21.20 -8.64
N PHE A 194 17.20 21.86 -8.30
CA PHE A 194 17.20 22.93 -7.31
C PHE A 194 16.31 24.09 -7.77
N SER A 195 15.54 24.70 -6.86
CA SER A 195 14.58 25.75 -7.18
C SER A 195 14.52 26.80 -6.07
N PHE A 196 14.92 28.04 -6.37
CA PHE A 196 14.75 29.17 -5.44
C PHE A 196 13.28 29.44 -5.15
N THR A 197 12.41 29.25 -6.14
CA THR A 197 10.96 29.33 -6.01
C THR A 197 10.45 28.38 -4.93
N ARG A 198 10.97 27.14 -4.90
CA ARG A 198 10.64 26.17 -3.85
C ARG A 198 11.11 26.64 -2.48
N LEU A 199 12.34 27.17 -2.36
CA LEU A 199 12.83 27.68 -1.07
C LEU A 199 11.98 28.85 -0.55
N PHE A 200 11.58 29.76 -1.45
CA PHE A 200 10.77 30.91 -1.11
C PHE A 200 9.39 30.50 -0.55
N TRP A 201 8.67 29.63 -1.27
CA TRP A 201 7.34 29.15 -0.85
C TRP A 201 7.36 28.09 0.26
N THR A 202 8.55 27.60 0.64
CA THR A 202 8.71 26.71 1.79
C THR A 202 9.13 27.48 3.06
N TYR A 203 10.05 28.44 2.96
CA TYR A 203 10.65 29.09 4.13
C TYR A 203 10.27 30.56 4.33
N ALA A 204 10.14 31.36 3.26
CA ALA A 204 9.83 32.77 3.38
C ALA A 204 8.32 32.99 3.56
N ILE A 205 7.53 32.34 2.72
CA ILE A 205 6.07 32.29 2.82
C ILE A 205 5.69 30.81 2.82
N PRO A 206 5.42 30.17 3.98
CA PRO A 206 5.37 28.71 4.13
C PRO A 206 4.08 28.09 3.58
N VAL A 207 3.70 28.43 2.34
CA VAL A 207 2.52 27.89 1.64
C VAL A 207 2.68 26.40 1.38
N VAL A 208 3.86 25.96 0.92
CA VAL A 208 4.11 24.54 0.61
C VAL A 208 3.96 23.65 1.87
N PRO A 209 4.57 23.97 3.03
CA PRO A 209 4.33 23.23 4.26
C PRO A 209 2.86 23.15 4.69
N ILE A 210 2.10 24.25 4.52
CA ILE A 210 0.67 24.29 4.89
C ILE A 210 -0.14 23.37 3.97
N ILE A 211 0.07 23.46 2.66
CA ILE A 211 -0.57 22.60 1.66
C ILE A 211 -0.22 21.14 1.95
N TYR A 212 1.07 20.83 2.09
CA TYR A 212 1.53 19.47 2.34
C TYR A 212 0.96 18.87 3.62
N PHE A 213 0.93 19.65 4.71
CA PHE A 213 0.37 19.19 5.97
C PHE A 213 -1.13 18.93 5.84
N TRP A 214 -1.88 19.85 5.24
CA TRP A 214 -3.33 19.69 5.05
C TRP A 214 -3.64 18.50 4.13
N ASP A 215 -3.05 18.48 2.94
CA ASP A 215 -3.31 17.43 1.95
C ASP A 215 -2.95 16.07 2.53
N GLY A 216 -1.77 15.91 3.14
CA GLY A 216 -1.42 14.62 3.74
C GLY A 216 -2.29 14.22 4.93
N LEU A 217 -2.84 15.16 5.72
CA LEU A 217 -3.87 14.82 6.72
C LEU A 217 -5.12 14.25 6.03
N VAL A 218 -5.59 14.94 5.00
CA VAL A 218 -6.79 14.56 4.24
C VAL A 218 -6.58 13.25 3.49
N SER A 219 -5.43 13.01 2.84
CA SER A 219 -5.12 11.75 2.16
C SER A 219 -5.17 10.56 3.13
N ASN A 220 -4.66 10.71 4.37
CA ASN A 220 -4.80 9.68 5.39
C ASN A 220 -6.27 9.44 5.78
N LEU A 221 -7.06 10.49 5.95
CA LEU A 221 -8.51 10.39 6.26
C LEU A 221 -9.34 9.84 5.09
N ARG A 222 -8.87 10.04 3.85
CA ARG A 222 -9.42 9.49 2.61
C ARG A 222 -8.80 8.15 2.24
N THR A 223 -7.87 7.58 3.00
CA THR A 223 -7.37 6.26 2.61
C THR A 223 -8.47 5.22 2.88
N TYR A 224 -8.70 4.34 1.90
CA TYR A 224 -9.63 3.23 2.05
C TYR A 224 -9.04 2.16 2.97
N SER A 225 -9.82 1.73 3.97
CA SER A 225 -9.47 0.55 4.76
C SER A 225 -9.73 -0.72 3.95
N GLU A 226 -9.15 -1.84 4.37
CA GLU A 226 -9.44 -3.15 3.78
C GLU A 226 -10.95 -3.45 3.76
N LYS A 227 -11.66 -3.12 4.84
CA LYS A 227 -13.11 -3.29 4.95
C LYS A 227 -13.86 -2.47 3.89
N ASP A 228 -13.43 -1.23 3.65
CA ASP A 228 -14.06 -0.38 2.63
C ASP A 228 -13.82 -0.94 1.22
N LEU A 229 -12.58 -1.33 0.91
CA LEU A 229 -12.22 -1.91 -0.38
C LEU A 229 -12.98 -3.21 -0.64
N ARG A 230 -13.07 -4.12 0.35
CA ARG A 230 -13.86 -5.35 0.23
C ARG A 230 -15.34 -5.06 -0.03
N LYS A 231 -15.90 -4.04 0.62
CA LYS A 231 -17.28 -3.61 0.36
C LYS A 231 -17.45 -3.09 -1.07
N ILE A 232 -16.51 -2.31 -1.59
CA ILE A 232 -16.53 -1.84 -2.98
C ILE A 232 -16.43 -3.02 -3.95
N ILE A 233 -15.49 -3.94 -3.73
CA ILE A 233 -15.30 -5.15 -4.55
C ILE A 233 -16.55 -6.03 -4.58
N SER A 234 -17.28 -6.16 -3.47
CA SER A 234 -18.54 -6.93 -3.43
C SER A 234 -19.66 -6.34 -4.31
N GLY A 235 -19.53 -5.08 -4.72
CA GLY A 235 -20.45 -4.42 -5.64
C GLY A 235 -20.09 -4.60 -7.12
N LEU A 236 -18.95 -5.22 -7.45
CA LEU A 236 -18.53 -5.48 -8.83
C LEU A 236 -19.42 -6.53 -9.48
N LYS A 237 -19.75 -6.32 -10.75
CA LYS A 237 -20.56 -7.23 -11.56
C LYS A 237 -19.68 -8.27 -12.22
N ASN A 238 -20.18 -9.51 -12.33
CA ASN A 238 -19.52 -10.62 -13.00
C ASN A 238 -18.08 -10.85 -12.54
N ASN A 239 -17.83 -10.74 -11.22
CA ASN A 239 -16.48 -10.67 -10.69
C ASN A 239 -15.69 -11.97 -10.93
N ASN A 240 -14.87 -11.96 -11.98
CA ASN A 240 -13.98 -13.04 -12.41
C ASN A 240 -12.52 -12.72 -12.06
N PHE A 241 -12.29 -11.86 -11.06
CA PHE A 241 -10.96 -11.48 -10.60
C PHE A 241 -10.67 -12.05 -9.21
N ASP A 242 -9.41 -12.41 -8.98
CA ASP A 242 -8.85 -12.61 -7.65
C ASP A 242 -8.41 -11.25 -7.10
N TRP A 243 -8.86 -10.93 -5.88
CA TRP A 243 -8.56 -9.67 -5.21
C TRP A 243 -7.71 -9.88 -3.96
N GLU A 244 -6.54 -9.25 -3.95
CA GLU A 244 -5.64 -9.22 -2.80
C GLU A 244 -5.56 -7.81 -2.23
N ILE A 245 -5.78 -7.67 -0.92
CA ILE A 245 -5.55 -6.42 -0.18
C ILE A 245 -4.60 -6.74 0.95
N LYS A 246 -3.41 -6.14 0.97
CA LYS A 246 -2.42 -6.35 2.02
C LYS A 246 -1.71 -5.05 2.37
N THR A 247 -0.98 -5.11 3.48
CA THR A 247 -0.13 -4.03 3.95
C THR A 247 1.27 -4.59 4.18
N VAL A 248 2.26 -3.94 3.58
CA VAL A 248 3.68 -4.31 3.69
C VAL A 248 4.38 -3.23 4.50
N PRO A 249 5.08 -3.58 5.59
CA PRO A 249 5.88 -2.59 6.30
C PRO A 249 7.03 -2.11 5.41
N SER A 250 7.26 -0.81 5.37
CA SER A 250 8.50 -0.30 4.78
C SER A 250 9.66 -0.57 5.74
N PRO A 251 10.75 -1.21 5.29
CA PRO A 251 11.93 -1.40 6.13
C PRO A 251 12.69 -0.08 6.38
N LEU A 252 12.46 0.94 5.56
CA LEU A 252 13.20 2.22 5.57
C LEU A 252 12.48 3.33 6.32
N MET A 253 11.16 3.24 6.47
CA MET A 253 10.34 4.30 7.08
C MET A 253 9.35 3.67 8.06
N ALA A 254 8.91 4.41 9.07
CA ALA A 254 7.76 4.04 9.90
C ALA A 254 6.43 4.15 9.12
N ILE A 255 6.45 3.79 7.83
CA ILE A 255 5.36 3.85 6.87
C ILE A 255 5.08 2.44 6.39
N SER A 256 3.82 2.05 6.38
CA SER A 256 3.38 0.81 5.76
C SER A 256 2.79 1.16 4.41
N LEU A 257 3.11 0.36 3.40
CA LEU A 257 2.53 0.47 2.07
C LEU A 257 1.36 -0.51 1.99
N SER A 258 0.14 0.01 1.92
CA SER A 258 -1.05 -0.78 1.62
C SER A 258 -1.20 -0.91 0.11
N TYR A 259 -1.68 -2.06 -0.34
CA TYR A 259 -1.97 -2.28 -1.74
C TYR A 259 -3.24 -3.08 -1.96
N LEU A 260 -3.87 -2.83 -3.10
CA LEU A 260 -4.94 -3.63 -3.67
C LEU A 260 -4.48 -4.11 -5.04
N ILE A 261 -4.55 -5.42 -5.27
CA ILE A 261 -4.27 -6.05 -6.55
C ILE A 261 -5.52 -6.81 -6.97
N GLY A 262 -6.04 -6.51 -8.16
CA GLY A 262 -7.06 -7.29 -8.84
C GLY A 262 -6.45 -7.93 -10.08
N GLN A 263 -6.66 -9.23 -10.25
CA GLN A 263 -6.13 -9.95 -11.40
C GLN A 263 -7.13 -10.98 -11.93
N PRO A 264 -7.24 -11.20 -13.25
CA PRO A 264 -8.12 -12.22 -13.82
C PRO A 264 -7.88 -13.60 -13.20
N HIS A 265 -8.93 -14.40 -13.03
CA HIS A 265 -8.75 -15.82 -12.70
C HIS A 265 -7.81 -16.46 -13.73
N ARG A 266 -6.78 -17.14 -13.23
CA ARG A 266 -5.89 -17.91 -14.09
C ARG A 266 -6.74 -18.93 -14.83
N GLN A 267 -6.84 -18.84 -16.16
CA GLN A 267 -7.33 -19.97 -16.95
C GLN A 267 -6.40 -21.13 -16.65
N GLN A 268 -6.89 -22.11 -15.88
CA GLN A 268 -6.15 -23.34 -15.65
C GLN A 268 -6.03 -24.03 -17.00
N SER A 269 -4.84 -23.96 -17.63
CA SER A 269 -4.45 -25.01 -18.55
C SER A 269 -4.43 -26.30 -17.75
N THR A 270 -5.16 -27.31 -18.23
CA THR A 270 -5.59 -28.54 -17.53
C THR A 270 -4.44 -29.48 -17.07
N GLU A 271 -3.19 -29.02 -17.00
CA GLU A 271 -2.01 -29.87 -16.80
C GLU A 271 -1.18 -29.60 -15.54
N SER A 272 -1.58 -28.67 -14.66
CA SER A 272 -0.72 -28.29 -13.50
C SER A 272 -1.38 -28.42 -12.12
N SER A 273 -2.36 -29.32 -11.98
CA SER A 273 -3.09 -29.57 -10.74
C SER A 273 -2.38 -30.46 -9.70
N LEU A 274 -1.05 -30.67 -9.78
CA LEU A 274 -0.32 -31.51 -8.82
C LEU A 274 0.85 -30.86 -8.07
N VAL A 275 1.11 -29.55 -8.24
CA VAL A 275 2.19 -28.90 -7.50
C VAL A 275 1.76 -27.52 -7.03
N ARG A 276 1.02 -27.44 -5.91
CA ARG A 276 1.01 -26.28 -4.99
C ARG A 276 0.15 -26.57 -3.75
N GLN A 277 0.61 -27.50 -2.94
CA GLN A 277 0.40 -27.44 -1.50
C GLN A 277 1.76 -27.49 -0.86
N GLU A 278 2.36 -26.32 -0.64
CA GLU A 278 3.17 -26.03 0.54
C GLU A 278 3.59 -24.57 0.55
N GLN A 279 3.69 -24.05 1.78
CA GLN A 279 4.26 -22.76 2.19
C GLN A 279 3.31 -21.55 2.24
N SER A 280 2.68 -21.41 3.40
CA SER A 280 2.51 -20.12 4.06
C SER A 280 2.43 -20.34 5.58
N SER A 281 3.56 -20.22 6.28
CA SER A 281 3.57 -19.89 7.71
C SER A 281 4.39 -18.62 7.92
N ALA A 282 3.70 -17.48 7.99
CA ALA A 282 4.31 -16.22 8.41
C ALA A 282 4.34 -16.18 9.95
N LYS A 283 5.55 -16.18 10.52
CA LYS A 283 5.78 -15.90 11.94
C LYS A 283 5.38 -14.45 12.24
N SER A 284 4.37 -14.28 13.08
CA SER A 284 4.04 -13.02 13.74
C SER A 284 5.19 -12.58 14.67
N ILE A 285 5.94 -11.55 14.28
CA ILE A 285 6.91 -10.88 15.15
C ILE A 285 6.16 -9.85 15.99
N LYS A 286 6.21 -10.03 17.32
CA LYS A 286 5.60 -9.12 18.31
C LYS A 286 6.25 -7.73 18.26
N THR A 287 5.47 -6.73 17.87
CA THR A 287 5.77 -5.30 17.93
C THR A 287 5.55 -4.77 19.35
N SER A 288 6.62 -4.58 20.11
CA SER A 288 6.57 -3.89 21.42
C SER A 288 7.78 -2.96 21.63
N ALA A 289 8.93 -3.25 21.03
CA ALA A 289 10.14 -2.44 21.18
C ALA A 289 10.12 -1.13 20.36
N SER A 290 9.49 -1.12 19.18
CA SER A 290 9.51 0.05 18.26
C SER A 290 8.67 1.23 18.78
N ALA A 291 7.50 0.96 19.38
CA ALA A 291 6.64 2.00 19.94
C ALA A 291 7.29 2.75 21.12
N CYS A 292 8.05 2.04 21.97
CA CYS A 292 8.73 2.62 23.13
C CYS A 292 9.86 3.57 22.73
N ILE A 293 10.60 3.23 21.67
CA ILE A 293 11.70 4.07 21.14
C ILE A 293 11.13 5.37 20.56
N VAL A 294 10.03 5.28 19.79
CA VAL A 294 9.39 6.44 19.17
C VAL A 294 8.80 7.39 20.23
N LEU A 295 8.16 6.85 21.28
CA LEU A 295 7.65 7.68 22.39
C LEU A 295 8.79 8.37 23.16
N GLY A 296 9.92 7.70 23.34
CA GLY A 296 11.13 8.29 23.92
C GLY A 296 11.66 9.45 23.09
N MET A 297 11.81 9.25 21.78
CA MET A 297 12.28 10.31 20.87
C MET A 297 11.35 11.52 20.84
N LEU A 298 10.03 11.29 20.86
CA LEU A 298 9.04 12.37 20.86
C LEU A 298 9.05 13.21 22.15
N THR A 299 9.14 12.56 23.31
CA THR A 299 9.21 13.27 24.60
C THR A 299 10.53 14.01 24.77
N GLY A 300 11.64 13.44 24.32
CA GLY A 300 12.93 14.12 24.26
C GLY A 300 12.92 15.35 23.36
N PHE A 301 12.29 15.25 22.18
CA PHE A 301 12.17 16.37 21.25
C PHE A 301 11.29 17.51 21.80
N LEU A 302 10.16 17.19 22.42
CA LEU A 302 9.30 18.20 23.06
C LEU A 302 10.00 18.88 24.24
N SER A 303 10.75 18.12 25.05
CA SER A 303 11.59 18.68 26.12
C SER A 303 12.69 19.60 25.58
N PHE A 304 13.27 19.28 24.42
CA PHE A 304 14.27 20.13 23.77
C PHE A 304 13.69 21.46 23.32
N LEU A 305 12.50 21.44 22.72
CA LEU A 305 11.82 22.66 22.30
C LEU A 305 11.48 23.58 23.47
N MET A 306 11.15 23.02 24.63
CA MET A 306 10.80 23.79 25.84
C MET A 306 12.02 24.28 26.62
N SER A 307 13.07 23.46 26.76
CA SER A 307 14.21 23.76 27.65
C SER A 307 15.47 24.25 26.94
N ARG A 308 15.59 24.00 25.62
CA ARG A 308 16.79 24.20 24.78
C ARG A 308 18.09 23.57 25.31
N LYS A 309 18.01 22.73 26.35
CA LYS A 309 19.17 22.04 26.95
C LYS A 309 19.23 20.60 26.42
N VAL A 310 20.24 20.34 25.59
CA VAL A 310 20.44 19.05 24.90
C VAL A 310 20.55 17.89 25.91
N ASN A 311 21.31 18.07 26.99
CA ASN A 311 21.52 17.02 27.99
C ASN A 311 20.24 16.61 28.73
N VAL A 312 19.34 17.58 29.01
CA VAL A 312 18.04 17.32 29.67
C VAL A 312 17.10 16.56 28.73
N SER A 313 17.14 16.90 27.45
CA SER A 313 16.31 16.30 26.41
C SER A 313 16.69 14.86 26.10
N LEU A 314 18.00 14.58 26.06
CA LEU A 314 18.53 13.22 25.95
C LEU A 314 18.20 12.37 27.19
N ALA A 315 18.32 12.95 28.39
CA ALA A 315 17.97 12.27 29.64
C ALA A 315 16.48 11.88 29.67
N ILE A 316 15.58 12.78 29.26
CA ILE A 316 14.14 12.51 29.19
C ILE A 316 13.82 11.48 28.10
N CYS A 317 14.47 11.56 26.94
CA CYS A 317 14.30 10.56 25.88
C CYS A 317 14.62 9.14 26.35
N LEU A 318 15.77 8.97 27.02
CA LEU A 318 16.23 7.69 27.54
C LEU A 318 15.35 7.20 28.70
N LEU A 319 14.95 8.11 29.61
CA LEU A 319 14.10 7.78 30.75
C LEU A 319 12.71 7.30 30.29
N THR A 320 12.08 7.99 29.34
CA THR A 320 10.76 7.60 28.82
C THR A 320 10.83 6.25 28.07
N ALA A 321 11.85 6.05 27.23
CA ALA A 321 12.04 4.78 26.53
C ALA A 321 12.27 3.60 27.50
N LEU A 322 12.99 3.83 28.60
CA LEU A 322 13.24 2.84 29.65
C LEU A 322 11.96 2.54 30.46
N LEU A 323 11.20 3.57 30.83
CA LEU A 323 9.95 3.44 31.59
C LEU A 323 8.88 2.70 30.77
N CYS A 324 8.77 2.96 29.47
CA CYS A 324 7.87 2.20 28.58
C CYS A 324 8.27 0.73 28.46
N ARG A 325 9.55 0.40 28.64
CA ARG A 325 10.07 -0.98 28.61
C ARG A 325 9.85 -1.74 29.93
N LEU A 326 9.77 -1.01 31.04
CA LEU A 326 9.59 -1.53 32.40
C LEU A 326 8.12 -1.57 32.85
N ALA A 327 7.22 -0.89 32.14
CA ALA A 327 5.79 -0.95 32.41
C ALA A 327 5.29 -2.40 32.18
N PRO A 328 4.76 -3.09 33.21
CA PRO A 328 4.23 -4.43 33.03
C PRO A 328 3.00 -4.36 32.11
N ASN A 329 3.01 -5.17 31.05
CA ASN A 329 1.85 -5.41 30.17
C ASN A 329 0.69 -5.99 30.98
N ARG A 330 -0.08 -5.15 31.68
CA ARG A 330 -1.42 -5.50 32.18
C ARG A 330 -2.43 -5.43 31.04
N MET A 331 -2.25 -6.30 30.05
CA MET A 331 -3.31 -6.68 29.11
C MET A 331 -3.01 -8.05 28.50
N ALA A 332 -2.79 -9.04 29.37
CA ALA A 332 -2.66 -10.44 28.96
C ALA A 332 -3.01 -11.38 30.13
N SER A 333 -4.27 -11.36 30.57
CA SER A 333 -4.80 -12.43 31.41
C SER A 333 -6.33 -12.45 31.33
N ASN A 334 -6.83 -13.23 30.38
CA ASN A 334 -8.02 -14.09 30.48
C ASN A 334 -8.55 -14.35 29.08
N MET A 335 -8.07 -15.41 28.44
CA MET A 335 -8.80 -16.19 27.43
C MET A 335 -7.99 -17.45 27.10
N SER A 336 -7.99 -18.40 28.03
CA SER A 336 -7.72 -19.81 27.73
C SER A 336 -8.69 -20.68 28.52
N GLN A 337 -9.95 -20.63 28.14
CA GLN A 337 -10.89 -21.71 28.41
C GLN A 337 -12.10 -21.54 27.51
N TYR A 338 -12.63 -22.68 27.05
CA TYR A 338 -13.75 -22.89 26.12
C TYR A 338 -13.39 -22.95 24.63
N GLY A 339 -13.47 -24.17 24.09
CA GLY A 339 -13.46 -24.41 22.64
C GLY A 339 -12.85 -25.72 22.11
N ARG A 340 -12.60 -26.77 22.91
CA ARG A 340 -12.46 -28.15 22.38
C ARG A 340 -13.86 -28.76 22.28
N PHE A 341 -14.52 -28.64 21.13
CA PHE A 341 -15.62 -29.51 20.70
C PHE A 341 -15.85 -29.24 19.20
N PHE A 342 -15.91 -30.30 18.38
CA PHE A 342 -15.92 -30.36 16.89
C PHE A 342 -14.52 -30.09 16.27
N GLN A 343 -13.86 -30.95 15.48
CA GLN A 343 -14.18 -32.16 14.72
C GLN A 343 -12.93 -33.07 14.72
N LEU A 344 -13.09 -34.31 15.13
CA LEU A 344 -12.21 -35.44 14.80
C LEU A 344 -13.17 -36.57 14.46
N PHE A 345 -13.43 -36.79 13.17
CA PHE A 345 -13.77 -38.09 12.59
C PHE A 345 -13.73 -38.03 11.06
N SER A 346 -13.11 -39.07 10.49
CA SER A 346 -12.86 -39.40 9.06
C SER A 346 -11.79 -38.56 8.37
N SER A 347 -10.73 -39.09 7.79
CA SER A 347 -10.44 -40.44 7.25
C SER A 347 -8.96 -40.81 7.42
N ASP A 348 -8.68 -42.00 7.95
CA ASP A 348 -7.71 -42.97 7.40
C ASP A 348 -7.47 -44.10 8.40
N SER A 349 -8.37 -45.08 8.38
CA SER A 349 -8.07 -46.45 8.79
C SER A 349 -7.67 -47.25 7.53
N LYS A 350 -6.42 -47.08 7.10
CA LYS A 350 -5.75 -48.01 6.19
C LYS A 350 -4.31 -48.21 6.66
N ASN A 351 -4.14 -49.08 7.65
CA ASN A 351 -2.95 -49.93 7.84
C ASN A 351 -3.04 -50.74 9.16
N LEU A 352 -4.17 -51.38 9.39
CA LEU A 352 -4.33 -52.44 10.38
C LEU A 352 -5.23 -53.53 9.76
N LEU A 353 -4.72 -54.18 8.71
CA LEU A 353 -5.32 -55.37 8.09
C LEU A 353 -4.23 -56.24 7.45
N SER A 354 -3.06 -56.31 8.11
CA SER A 354 -1.93 -57.14 7.70
C SER A 354 -1.59 -58.23 8.73
N GLN A 355 -2.45 -58.48 9.71
CA GLN A 355 -2.22 -59.51 10.75
C GLN A 355 -3.44 -60.37 11.11
N GLU A 356 -4.52 -60.35 10.32
CA GLU A 356 -5.72 -61.16 10.60
C GLU A 356 -6.20 -62.00 9.40
N ILE A 357 -5.30 -62.34 8.47
CA ILE A 357 -5.61 -63.21 7.31
C ILE A 357 -5.06 -64.64 7.48
N GLU A 358 -4.37 -64.97 8.58
CA GLU A 358 -3.83 -66.32 8.81
C GLU A 358 -4.59 -67.17 9.85
N MET A 359 -5.73 -66.71 10.38
CA MET A 359 -6.45 -67.42 11.45
C MET A 359 -7.97 -67.45 11.25
N THR A 360 -8.42 -67.75 10.03
CA THR A 360 -9.78 -68.23 9.70
C THR A 360 -9.77 -68.69 8.24
N ASN A 361 -8.86 -69.58 7.88
CA ASN A 361 -9.25 -70.97 7.67
C ASN A 361 -10.77 -71.24 7.65
N SER A 362 -11.16 -71.96 6.61
CA SER A 362 -11.97 -73.15 6.83
C SER A 362 -13.41 -72.90 7.30
N ILE A 363 -14.23 -72.28 6.46
CA ILE A 363 -15.66 -72.61 6.26
C ILE A 363 -16.09 -71.95 4.92
N ARG A 364 -16.66 -72.74 4.01
CA ARG A 364 -17.18 -72.39 2.64
C ARG A 364 -16.22 -72.59 1.45
N SER A 365 -15.66 -73.80 1.34
CA SER A 365 -15.86 -74.56 0.10
C SER A 365 -16.86 -75.68 0.42
N THR A 366 -18.12 -75.51 -0.02
CA THR A 366 -19.24 -76.47 -0.12
C THR A 366 -20.57 -75.73 0.06
N ALA A 367 -21.16 -75.30 -1.05
CA ALA A 367 -22.60 -75.21 -1.32
C ALA A 367 -22.79 -74.67 -2.74
#